data_AF-A0A9E5Y9M9-F1
#
_entry.id   AF-A0A9E5Y9M9-F1
#
_cell.length_a   1.000
_cell.length_b   1.000
_cell.length_c   1.000
_cell.angle_alpha   90.00
_cell.angle_beta   90.00
_cell.angle_gamma   90.00
#
_symmetry.space_group_name_H-M   'P 1'
#
loop_
_entity.id
_entity.type
_entity.pdbx_description
1 polymer ?
#
loop_
_entity_poly.entity_id
_entity_poly.type
_entity_poly.pdbx_seq_one_letter_code
_entity_poly.pdbx_strand_id
1 'polypeptide(L)'
;MNKYREALCLITYSLEKYCHIVDDFRLYHRLPRLFCGFFSEGCDMEARHKELQPYTNLSNPHLSHDHQLHVRYYFSDLVRNKLEKVKLDINGKGFYFYRLALSVHYEVGVENKNHPYVEFCPICGRTGEYDIKIDRNNVDKDICRKIHDPLGVELLLKSTIRGRGVSDDMGKRVRFIEEMKKDYDLDIYTLNPKQEDINTPKVGCILVKHKK
;
A
#
# COMPACT_ATOMS: atom_id res chain seq x y z
N MET A 1 26.11 -3.86 -1.54
CA MET A 1 25.04 -4.65 -0.90
C MET A 1 24.68 -4.14 0.50
N ASN A 2 25.64 -3.89 1.41
CA ASN A 2 25.34 -3.56 2.81
C ASN A 2 24.42 -2.33 3.00
N LYS A 3 24.74 -1.20 2.39
CA LYS A 3 23.95 0.04 2.50
C LYS A 3 22.52 -0.02 1.92
N TYR A 4 22.29 -0.86 0.90
CA TYR A 4 20.93 -1.03 0.37
C TYR A 4 20.05 -1.81 1.34
N ARG A 5 20.61 -2.85 1.97
CA ARG A 5 19.95 -3.59 3.04
C ARG A 5 19.65 -2.72 4.25
N GLU A 6 20.57 -1.83 4.63
CA GLU A 6 20.34 -0.83 5.68
C GLU A 6 19.16 0.08 5.34
N ALA A 7 19.07 0.58 4.09
CA ALA A 7 17.95 1.40 3.63
C ALA A 7 16.63 0.62 3.64
N LEU A 8 16.63 -0.65 3.22
CA LEU A 8 15.46 -1.53 3.33
C LEU A 8 15.00 -1.68 4.77
N CYS A 9 15.91 -2.07 5.67
CA CYS A 9 15.60 -2.23 7.09
C CYS A 9 15.06 -0.95 7.72
N LEU A 10 15.64 0.21 7.38
CA LEU A 10 15.18 1.51 7.86
C LEU A 10 13.71 1.75 7.49
N ILE A 11 13.35 1.55 6.22
CA ILE A 11 11.98 1.82 5.74
C ILE A 11 11.00 0.78 6.27
N THR A 12 11.33 -0.51 6.23
CA THR A 12 10.44 -1.56 6.74
C THR A 12 10.19 -1.40 8.24
N TYR A 13 11.23 -1.11 9.02
CA TYR A 13 11.10 -0.84 10.46
C TYR A 13 10.30 0.44 10.73
N SER A 14 10.45 1.47 9.90
CA SER A 14 9.66 2.70 10.04
C SER A 14 8.17 2.45 9.77
N LEU A 15 7.84 1.71 8.72
CA LEU A 15 6.45 1.34 8.43
C LEU A 15 5.86 0.46 9.55
N GLU A 16 6.64 -0.45 10.12
CA GLU A 16 6.20 -1.21 11.29
C GLU A 16 5.98 -0.30 12.52
N LYS A 17 6.98 0.50 12.88
CA LYS A 17 6.98 1.32 14.09
C LYS A 17 5.93 2.44 14.08
N TYR A 18 5.81 3.17 12.98
CA TYR A 18 4.95 4.37 12.89
C TYR A 18 3.61 4.10 12.24
N CYS A 19 3.55 3.12 11.33
CA CYS A 19 2.35 2.82 10.56
C CYS A 19 1.64 1.54 11.03
N HIS A 20 2.22 0.78 11.96
CA HIS A 20 1.71 -0.54 12.37
C HIS A 20 1.46 -1.47 11.18
N ILE A 21 2.28 -1.34 10.12
CA ILE A 21 2.25 -2.20 8.94
C ILE A 21 3.20 -3.37 9.23
N VAL A 22 2.63 -4.54 9.51
CA VAL A 22 3.36 -5.71 10.03
C VAL A 22 3.21 -6.93 9.12
N ASP A 23 4.21 -7.80 9.09
CA ASP A 23 4.13 -9.11 8.45
C ASP A 23 3.43 -10.12 9.40
N ASP A 24 2.11 -10.15 9.36
CA ASP A 24 1.28 -11.11 10.11
C ASP A 24 0.58 -12.15 9.19
N PHE A 25 0.94 -12.20 7.90
CA PHE A 25 0.51 -13.25 6.96
C PHE A 25 0.99 -14.66 7.39
N ARG A 26 1.93 -14.72 8.35
CA ARG A 26 2.57 -15.92 8.89
C ARG A 26 1.63 -16.90 9.57
N LEU A 27 0.41 -16.50 9.95
CA LEU A 27 -0.56 -17.39 10.60
C LEU A 27 -1.37 -18.26 9.61
N TYR A 28 -1.61 -17.81 8.37
CA TYR A 28 -2.48 -18.52 7.41
C TYR A 28 -1.75 -19.17 6.23
N HIS A 29 -0.51 -18.79 5.93
CA HIS A 29 0.20 -19.22 4.71
C HIS A 29 1.49 -20.05 4.95
N ARG A 30 1.66 -20.65 6.12
CA ARG A 30 2.92 -21.34 6.50
C ARG A 30 3.26 -22.55 5.64
N LEU A 31 2.28 -23.33 5.19
CA LEU A 31 2.54 -24.59 4.47
C LEU A 31 2.98 -24.37 3.01
N PRO A 32 2.34 -23.49 2.20
CA PRO A 32 2.79 -23.26 0.82
C PRO A 32 4.13 -22.52 0.73
N ARG A 33 4.42 -21.59 1.65
CA ARG A 33 5.65 -20.76 1.63
C ARG A 33 6.93 -21.57 1.90
N LEU A 34 6.86 -22.58 2.77
CA LEU A 34 8.03 -23.40 3.12
C LEU A 34 8.37 -24.45 2.05
N PHE A 35 7.36 -24.97 1.33
CA PHE A 35 7.53 -26.08 0.39
C PHE A 35 7.61 -25.65 -1.07
N CYS A 36 7.07 -24.49 -1.45
CA CYS A 36 6.96 -24.12 -2.85
C CYS A 36 7.78 -22.88 -3.24
N GLY A 37 8.41 -22.16 -2.30
CA GLY A 37 9.25 -20.99 -2.63
C GLY A 37 8.51 -19.82 -3.31
N PHE A 38 7.17 -19.89 -3.42
CA PHE A 38 6.35 -18.83 -3.99
C PHE A 38 5.99 -17.83 -2.90
N PHE A 39 6.63 -16.67 -2.94
CA PHE A 39 5.98 -15.46 -2.48
C PHE A 39 4.76 -15.21 -3.38
N SER A 40 3.65 -14.76 -2.81
CA SER A 40 2.46 -14.43 -3.61
C SER A 40 2.84 -13.33 -4.61
N GLU A 41 2.44 -13.48 -5.88
CA GLU A 41 2.63 -12.47 -6.93
C GLU A 41 4.10 -11.99 -7.19
N GLY A 42 5.11 -12.75 -6.76
CA GLY A 42 6.52 -12.46 -7.04
C GLY A 42 7.14 -11.32 -6.23
N CYS A 43 6.50 -10.89 -5.13
CA CYS A 43 7.10 -9.93 -4.19
C CYS A 43 8.17 -10.58 -3.30
N ASP A 44 9.02 -9.78 -2.66
CA ASP A 44 10.04 -10.26 -1.73
C ASP A 44 9.54 -10.36 -0.28
N MET A 45 8.57 -9.52 0.08
CA MET A 45 8.02 -9.43 1.43
C MET A 45 6.59 -8.87 1.34
N GLU A 46 5.78 -9.17 2.35
CA GLU A 46 4.42 -8.67 2.49
C GLU A 46 4.22 -8.18 3.92
N ALA A 47 3.42 -7.12 4.07
CA ALA A 47 2.99 -6.60 5.36
C ALA A 47 1.61 -5.97 5.20
N ARG A 48 0.89 -5.77 6.30
CA ARG A 48 -0.41 -5.12 6.27
C ARG A 48 -0.74 -4.38 7.55
N HIS A 49 -1.72 -3.48 7.44
CA HIS A 49 -2.44 -2.89 8.56
C HIS A 49 -3.91 -3.30 8.44
N LYS A 50 -4.45 -3.97 9.45
CA LYS A 50 -5.83 -4.52 9.43
C LYS A 50 -6.80 -3.56 10.11
N GLU A 51 -8.08 -3.97 10.12
CA GLU A 51 -9.09 -3.38 11.01
C GLU A 51 -9.31 -1.88 10.76
N LEU A 52 -9.21 -1.48 9.47
CA LEU A 52 -9.47 -0.12 9.03
C LEU A 52 -10.93 0.07 8.68
N GLN A 53 -11.49 1.21 9.08
CA GLN A 53 -12.89 1.58 8.83
C GLN A 53 -13.82 0.45 9.28
N PRO A 54 -13.87 0.18 10.60
CA PRO A 54 -14.56 -0.97 11.14
C PRO A 54 -16.05 -0.91 10.84
N TYR A 55 -16.64 -2.10 10.85
CA TYR A 55 -18.03 -2.39 10.61
C TYR A 55 -19.03 -1.43 11.31
N THR A 56 -19.77 -0.62 10.53
CA THR A 56 -20.74 0.35 11.08
C THR A 56 -22.22 -0.01 10.86
N ASN A 57 -22.55 -1.00 10.00
CA ASN A 57 -23.94 -1.33 9.69
C ASN A 57 -24.32 -2.79 10.01
N LEU A 58 -24.63 -3.04 11.29
CA LEU A 58 -25.10 -4.34 11.82
C LEU A 58 -26.33 -4.90 11.12
N SER A 59 -27.20 -4.03 10.61
CA SER A 59 -28.43 -4.46 9.93
C SER A 59 -28.19 -4.98 8.50
N ASN A 60 -27.09 -4.58 7.86
CA ASN A 60 -26.76 -4.99 6.49
C ASN A 60 -25.26 -5.33 6.38
N PRO A 61 -24.84 -6.52 6.86
CA PRO A 61 -23.43 -6.92 6.90
C PRO A 61 -22.75 -6.96 5.54
N HIS A 62 -23.51 -7.20 4.48
CA HIS A 62 -22.99 -7.21 3.12
C HIS A 62 -22.69 -5.79 2.58
N LEU A 63 -23.12 -4.73 3.27
CA LEU A 63 -22.85 -3.34 2.93
C LEU A 63 -21.77 -2.69 3.82
N SER A 64 -21.21 -3.45 4.76
CA SER A 64 -20.26 -2.96 5.76
C SER A 64 -19.24 -4.04 6.06
N HIS A 65 -17.97 -3.80 5.75
CA HIS A 65 -16.87 -4.71 6.03
C HIS A 65 -15.64 -3.93 6.47
N ASP A 66 -14.80 -4.59 7.26
CA ASP A 66 -13.51 -4.05 7.62
C ASP A 66 -12.58 -4.11 6.41
N HIS A 67 -11.64 -3.18 6.38
CA HIS A 67 -10.66 -3.08 5.33
C HIS A 67 -9.25 -3.22 5.90
N GLN A 68 -8.31 -3.40 4.99
CA GLN A 68 -6.91 -3.53 5.31
C GLN A 68 -6.07 -2.84 4.24
N LEU A 69 -4.94 -2.28 4.66
CA LEU A 69 -3.90 -1.81 3.78
C LEU A 69 -2.87 -2.92 3.63
N HIS A 70 -2.71 -3.45 2.43
CA HIS A 70 -1.65 -4.40 2.08
C HIS A 70 -0.47 -3.69 1.46
N VAL A 71 0.72 -4.15 1.81
CA VAL A 71 1.99 -3.64 1.29
C VAL A 71 2.84 -4.81 0.84
N ARG A 72 3.26 -4.78 -0.43
CA ARG A 72 4.17 -5.75 -1.02
C ARG A 72 5.46 -5.07 -1.43
N TYR A 73 6.59 -5.69 -1.15
CA TYR A 73 7.92 -5.11 -1.38
C TYR A 73 8.61 -5.81 -2.56
N TYR A 74 9.25 -5.05 -3.45
CA TYR A 74 9.88 -5.56 -4.69
C TYR A 74 11.33 -5.05 -4.81
N PHE A 75 12.19 -5.40 -3.85
CA PHE A 75 13.56 -4.93 -3.79
C PHE A 75 14.56 -5.83 -4.54
N SER A 76 14.31 -7.13 -4.70
CA SER A 76 15.22 -8.02 -5.43
C SER A 76 15.19 -7.75 -6.93
N ASP A 77 14.03 -7.40 -7.48
CA ASP A 77 13.92 -7.04 -8.90
C ASP A 77 14.70 -5.76 -9.22
N LEU A 78 14.64 -4.75 -8.33
CA LEU A 78 15.47 -3.55 -8.46
C LEU A 78 16.97 -3.88 -8.45
N VAL A 79 17.43 -4.76 -7.56
CA VAL A 79 18.85 -5.15 -7.49
C VAL A 79 19.26 -5.94 -8.72
N ARG A 80 18.44 -6.91 -9.16
CA ARG A 80 18.71 -7.74 -10.35
C ARG A 80 18.88 -6.88 -11.60
N ASN A 81 18.08 -5.81 -11.73
CA ASN A 81 18.14 -4.88 -12.85
C ASN A 81 19.09 -3.69 -12.63
N LYS A 82 19.84 -3.63 -11.52
CA LYS A 82 20.75 -2.52 -11.15
C LYS A 82 20.04 -1.15 -11.06
N LEU A 83 18.78 -1.16 -10.63
CA LEU A 83 17.90 0.01 -10.48
C LEU A 83 17.75 0.45 -9.03
N GLU A 84 18.43 -0.20 -8.08
CA GLU A 84 18.30 0.03 -6.64
C GLU A 84 18.86 1.38 -6.18
N LYS A 85 19.55 2.11 -7.06
CA LYS A 85 20.07 3.46 -6.81
C LYS A 85 19.59 4.44 -7.85
N VAL A 86 19.42 5.69 -7.44
CA VAL A 86 19.11 6.82 -8.31
C VAL A 86 19.91 8.04 -7.89
N LYS A 87 20.35 8.82 -8.89
CA LYS A 87 20.89 10.15 -8.66
C LYS A 87 19.78 11.16 -8.94
N LEU A 88 19.47 11.99 -7.95
CA LEU A 88 18.51 13.10 -8.08
C LEU A 88 19.26 14.42 -7.95
N ASP A 89 18.87 15.40 -8.76
CA ASP A 89 19.33 16.78 -8.59
C ASP A 89 18.34 17.53 -7.69
N ILE A 90 18.82 18.04 -6.56
CA ILE A 90 18.04 18.82 -5.61
C ILE A 90 18.79 20.13 -5.39
N ASN A 91 18.19 21.24 -5.84
CA ASN A 91 18.75 22.59 -5.76
C ASN A 91 20.15 22.72 -6.40
N GLY A 92 20.36 22.11 -7.57
CA GLY A 92 21.62 22.16 -8.32
C GLY A 92 22.72 21.27 -7.74
N LYS A 93 22.38 20.36 -6.82
CA LYS A 93 23.29 19.41 -6.20
C LYS A 93 22.80 17.99 -6.42
N GLY A 94 23.68 17.14 -6.93
CA GLY A 94 23.39 15.72 -7.14
C GLY A 94 23.50 14.91 -5.86
N PHE A 95 22.44 14.21 -5.49
CA PHE A 95 22.39 13.29 -4.35
C PHE A 95 22.07 11.88 -4.82
N TYR A 96 22.67 10.88 -4.17
CA TYR A 96 22.36 9.47 -4.41
C TYR A 96 21.35 8.97 -3.39
N PHE A 97 20.29 8.34 -3.88
CA PHE A 97 19.26 7.70 -3.08
C PHE A 97 19.17 6.21 -3.42
N TYR A 98 18.70 5.43 -2.45
CA TYR A 98 18.28 4.05 -2.67
C TYR A 98 16.80 4.03 -3.03
N ARG A 99 16.45 3.29 -4.09
CA ARG A 99 15.06 3.10 -4.52
C ARG A 99 14.47 1.89 -3.83
N LEU A 100 13.28 2.03 -3.27
CA LEU A 100 12.48 0.92 -2.78
C LEU A 100 11.15 0.93 -3.54
N ALA A 101 10.76 -0.21 -4.10
CA ALA A 101 9.50 -0.37 -4.81
C ALA A 101 8.51 -1.11 -3.92
N LEU A 102 7.34 -0.49 -3.71
CA LEU A 102 6.25 -1.05 -2.93
C LEU A 102 4.98 -1.02 -3.78
N SER A 103 4.21 -2.09 -3.75
CA SER A 103 2.80 -2.08 -4.16
C SER A 103 1.94 -1.95 -2.91
N VAL A 104 0.94 -1.07 -2.96
CA VAL A 104 0.04 -0.81 -1.84
C VAL A 104 -1.39 -0.99 -2.32
N HIS A 105 -2.19 -1.74 -1.57
CA HIS A 105 -3.57 -2.05 -1.93
C HIS A 105 -4.47 -1.81 -0.73
N TYR A 106 -5.54 -1.05 -0.91
CA TYR A 106 -6.60 -0.95 0.08
C TYR A 106 -7.75 -1.88 -0.33
N GLU A 107 -7.97 -2.92 0.46
CA GLU A 107 -8.93 -3.98 0.13
C GLU A 107 -9.75 -4.41 1.35
N VAL A 108 -10.76 -5.24 1.08
CA VAL A 108 -11.57 -5.87 2.12
C VAL A 108 -10.71 -6.81 2.97
N GLY A 109 -10.98 -6.86 4.27
CA GLY A 109 -10.40 -7.86 5.16
C GLY A 109 -10.77 -9.28 4.70
N VAL A 110 -9.77 -10.06 4.29
CA VAL A 110 -9.95 -11.43 3.77
C VAL A 110 -10.47 -12.42 4.82
N GLU A 111 -10.34 -12.10 6.11
CA GLU A 111 -10.80 -12.93 7.22
C GLU A 111 -12.31 -12.82 7.50
N ASN A 112 -13.02 -11.87 6.87
CA ASN A 112 -14.45 -11.72 7.08
C ASN A 112 -15.24 -12.76 6.26
N LYS A 113 -15.92 -13.68 6.95
CA LYS A 113 -16.74 -14.74 6.34
C LYS A 113 -17.90 -14.23 5.49
N ASN A 114 -18.33 -12.98 5.68
CA ASN A 114 -19.42 -12.37 4.94
C ASN A 114 -18.93 -11.56 3.73
N HIS A 115 -17.67 -11.74 3.30
CA HIS A 115 -16.96 -11.02 2.23
C HIS A 115 -17.91 -10.57 1.10
N PRO A 116 -18.45 -9.35 1.16
CA PRO A 116 -19.46 -8.98 0.21
C PRO A 116 -18.81 -8.72 -1.15
N TYR A 117 -19.64 -8.87 -2.17
CA TYR A 117 -19.31 -8.48 -3.53
C TYR A 117 -18.86 -7.01 -3.54
N VAL A 118 -17.55 -6.82 -3.81
CA VAL A 118 -16.80 -5.58 -3.53
C VAL A 118 -17.26 -4.41 -4.42
N GLU A 119 -17.93 -4.70 -5.54
CA GLU A 119 -18.31 -3.68 -6.53
C GLU A 119 -19.21 -2.58 -5.97
N PHE A 120 -20.07 -2.88 -5.00
CA PHE A 120 -21.06 -1.91 -4.49
C PHE A 120 -20.64 -1.20 -3.22
N CYS A 121 -19.46 -1.50 -2.67
CA CYS A 121 -19.01 -0.85 -1.45
C CYS A 121 -18.84 0.67 -1.68
N PRO A 122 -19.45 1.54 -0.86
CA PRO A 122 -19.26 2.99 -0.99
C PRO A 122 -17.83 3.45 -0.65
N ILE A 123 -17.03 2.56 -0.06
CA ILE A 123 -15.66 2.83 0.41
C ILE A 123 -14.63 2.29 -0.60
N CYS A 124 -14.60 0.99 -0.87
CA CYS A 124 -13.63 0.38 -1.77
C CYS A 124 -14.20 -0.03 -3.15
N GLY A 125 -15.51 0.06 -3.34
CA GLY A 125 -16.19 -0.38 -4.56
C GLY A 125 -16.31 0.69 -5.65
N ARG A 126 -17.01 0.38 -6.72
CA ARG A 126 -17.21 1.22 -7.93
C ARG A 126 -18.35 2.21 -7.75
N THR A 127 -18.23 3.07 -6.75
CA THR A 127 -19.28 4.04 -6.41
C THR A 127 -18.85 5.47 -6.69
N GLY A 128 -19.80 6.32 -7.09
CA GLY A 128 -19.60 7.75 -7.31
C GLY A 128 -18.54 8.08 -8.36
N GLU A 129 -17.58 8.94 -7.99
CA GLU A 129 -16.48 9.38 -8.87
C GLU A 129 -15.56 8.26 -9.36
N TYR A 130 -15.65 7.07 -8.76
CA TYR A 130 -14.91 5.87 -9.15
C TYR A 130 -15.78 4.88 -9.93
N ASP A 131 -16.87 5.34 -10.57
CA ASP A 131 -17.56 4.58 -11.62
C ASP A 131 -16.71 4.56 -12.90
N ILE A 132 -15.60 3.85 -12.80
CA ILE A 132 -14.62 3.70 -13.86
C ILE A 132 -14.95 2.49 -14.72
N LYS A 133 -14.56 2.56 -15.99
CA LYS A 133 -14.71 1.43 -16.92
C LYS A 133 -13.75 0.30 -16.53
N ILE A 134 -14.35 -0.85 -16.24
CA ILE A 134 -13.68 -2.10 -15.92
C ILE A 134 -13.85 -3.08 -17.07
N ASP A 135 -12.79 -3.81 -17.41
CA ASP A 135 -12.90 -4.96 -18.31
C ASP A 135 -13.72 -6.07 -17.62
N ARG A 136 -14.89 -6.38 -18.19
CA ARG A 136 -15.79 -7.42 -17.67
C ARG A 136 -15.19 -8.83 -17.71
N ASN A 137 -14.17 -9.05 -18.54
CA ASN A 137 -13.48 -10.33 -18.58
C ASN A 137 -12.40 -10.47 -17.50
N ASN A 138 -12.10 -9.40 -16.75
CA ASN A 138 -11.02 -9.35 -15.78
C ASN A 138 -11.30 -8.39 -14.63
N VAL A 139 -12.55 -8.43 -14.14
CA VAL A 139 -13.12 -7.47 -13.18
C VAL A 139 -12.24 -7.31 -11.96
N ASP A 140 -11.83 -8.41 -11.32
CA ASP A 140 -11.05 -8.37 -10.08
C ASP A 140 -9.71 -7.65 -10.25
N LYS A 141 -8.96 -7.96 -11.32
CA LYS A 141 -7.65 -7.32 -11.54
C LYS A 141 -7.80 -5.83 -11.87
N ASP A 142 -8.81 -5.47 -12.64
CA ASP A 142 -9.04 -4.08 -13.01
C ASP A 142 -9.54 -3.24 -11.81
N ILE A 143 -10.37 -3.81 -10.93
CA ILE A 143 -10.78 -3.18 -9.68
C ILE A 143 -9.57 -2.95 -8.77
N CYS A 144 -8.72 -3.98 -8.60
CA CYS A 144 -7.50 -3.81 -7.82
C CYS A 144 -6.67 -2.64 -8.36
N ARG A 145 -6.29 -2.70 -9.64
CA ARG A 145 -5.41 -1.74 -10.28
C ARG A 145 -5.94 -0.31 -10.31
N LYS A 146 -7.24 -0.14 -10.56
CA LYS A 146 -7.82 1.18 -10.80
C LYS A 146 -8.54 1.76 -9.59
N ILE A 147 -8.82 0.97 -8.55
CA ILE A 147 -9.53 1.41 -7.34
C ILE A 147 -8.71 1.10 -6.08
N HIS A 148 -8.35 -0.16 -5.84
CA HIS A 148 -7.67 -0.53 -4.60
C HIS A 148 -6.25 0.04 -4.51
N ASP A 149 -5.47 0.04 -5.60
CA ASP A 149 -4.11 0.60 -5.58
C ASP A 149 -4.15 2.12 -5.35
N PRO A 150 -4.95 2.91 -6.08
CA PRO A 150 -5.03 4.36 -5.85
C PRO A 150 -5.58 4.73 -4.47
N LEU A 151 -6.46 3.91 -3.89
CA LEU A 151 -6.94 4.06 -2.53
C LEU A 151 -5.87 3.67 -1.51
N GLY A 152 -5.07 2.62 -1.78
CA GLY A 152 -3.91 2.25 -0.97
C GLY A 152 -2.86 3.37 -0.92
N VAL A 153 -2.57 3.99 -2.06
CA VAL A 153 -1.69 5.17 -2.14
C VAL A 153 -2.26 6.36 -1.37
N GLU A 154 -3.56 6.65 -1.54
CA GLU A 154 -4.22 7.73 -0.81
C GLU A 154 -4.16 7.50 0.71
N LEU A 155 -4.47 6.29 1.14
CA LEU A 155 -4.46 5.91 2.54
C LEU A 155 -3.06 6.04 3.13
N LEU A 156 -2.05 5.44 2.50
CA LEU A 156 -0.68 5.51 3.00
C LEU A 156 -0.17 6.95 3.10
N LEU A 157 -0.38 7.76 2.05
CA LEU A 157 0.19 9.11 1.97
C LEU A 157 -0.61 10.18 2.73
N LYS A 158 -1.94 10.04 2.78
CA LYS A 158 -2.86 11.08 3.29
C LYS A 158 -3.71 10.62 4.46
N SER A 159 -3.70 9.32 4.79
CA SER A 159 -4.57 8.73 5.82
C SER A 159 -6.06 8.96 5.55
N THR A 160 -6.42 9.02 4.27
CA THR A 160 -7.80 9.17 3.80
C THR A 160 -8.18 8.09 2.80
N ILE A 161 -9.49 7.83 2.72
CA ILE A 161 -10.12 7.07 1.65
C ILE A 161 -11.23 7.94 1.08
N ARG A 162 -11.15 8.27 -0.21
CA ARG A 162 -12.07 9.19 -0.90
C ARG A 162 -12.16 10.55 -0.19
N GLY A 163 -11.01 11.05 0.26
CA GLY A 163 -10.89 12.31 0.98
C GLY A 163 -11.42 12.31 2.41
N ARG A 164 -11.94 11.18 2.91
CA ARG A 164 -12.43 11.06 4.29
C ARG A 164 -11.36 10.41 5.17
N GLY A 165 -11.15 10.96 6.35
CA GLY A 165 -10.18 10.41 7.31
C GLY A 165 -10.53 8.99 7.72
N VAL A 166 -9.52 8.14 7.82
CA VAL A 166 -9.65 6.75 8.25
C VAL A 166 -9.36 6.62 9.75
N SER A 167 -10.12 5.75 10.41
CA SER A 167 -9.87 5.30 11.77
C SER A 167 -9.67 3.79 11.82
N ASP A 168 -8.96 3.34 12.85
CA ASP A 168 -8.86 1.92 13.25
C ASP A 168 -10.15 1.44 13.96
N ASP A 169 -10.16 0.18 14.40
CA ASP A 169 -11.24 -0.47 15.16
C ASP A 169 -11.53 0.20 16.50
N MET A 170 -10.54 0.86 17.10
CA MET A 170 -10.69 1.65 18.32
C MET A 170 -11.21 3.07 18.06
N GLY A 171 -11.50 3.41 16.80
CA GLY A 171 -11.98 4.72 16.38
C GLY A 171 -10.90 5.81 16.33
N LYS A 172 -9.63 5.46 16.56
CA LYS A 172 -8.51 6.40 16.51
C LYS A 172 -8.12 6.65 15.05
N ARG A 173 -7.89 7.93 14.72
CA ARG A 173 -7.42 8.33 13.39
C ARG A 173 -6.05 7.73 13.11
N VAL A 174 -5.93 7.01 12.00
CA VAL A 174 -4.62 6.58 11.48
C VAL A 174 -3.92 7.79 10.84
N ARG A 175 -2.58 7.79 10.92
CA ARG A 175 -1.73 8.91 10.48
C ARG A 175 -0.44 8.43 9.79
N PHE A 176 -0.49 7.29 9.11
CA PHE A 176 0.61 6.56 8.48
C PHE A 176 1.91 7.34 8.21
N ILE A 177 2.13 7.85 6.99
CA ILE A 177 3.37 8.54 6.64
C ILE A 177 3.54 9.88 7.40
N GLU A 178 2.45 10.47 7.91
CA GLU A 178 2.53 11.65 8.78
C GLU A 178 3.28 11.34 10.09
N GLU A 179 3.08 10.18 10.68
CA GLU A 179 3.79 9.75 11.90
C GLU A 179 5.30 9.61 11.66
N MET A 180 5.70 9.16 10.46
CA MET A 180 7.12 9.10 10.07
C MET A 180 7.78 10.49 10.00
N LYS A 181 7.01 11.57 9.79
CA LYS A 181 7.53 12.95 9.82
C LYS A 181 8.01 13.38 11.20
N LYS A 182 7.80 12.60 12.26
CA LYS A 182 8.39 12.87 13.58
C LYS A 182 9.91 12.76 13.55
N ASP A 183 10.44 11.79 12.79
CA ASP A 183 11.87 11.45 12.81
C ASP A 183 12.55 11.63 11.45
N TYR A 184 11.78 11.77 10.37
CA TYR A 184 12.30 11.97 9.01
C TYR A 184 11.83 13.28 8.39
N ASP A 185 12.65 13.82 7.49
CA ASP A 185 12.25 14.88 6.56
C ASP A 185 11.75 14.21 5.27
N LEU A 186 10.47 14.39 4.96
CA LEU A 186 9.76 13.65 3.92
C LEU A 186 9.23 14.60 2.84
N ASP A 187 9.70 14.40 1.60
CA ASP A 187 9.05 15.02 0.44
C ASP A 187 8.13 13.99 -0.21
N ILE A 188 6.84 14.31 -0.30
CA ILE A 188 5.80 13.39 -0.77
C ILE A 188 5.21 13.93 -2.07
N TYR A 189 5.18 13.08 -3.08
CA TYR A 189 4.63 13.37 -4.39
C TYR A 189 3.60 12.32 -4.77
N THR A 190 2.56 12.74 -5.50
CA THR A 190 1.62 11.83 -6.15
C THR A 190 1.67 12.09 -7.63
N LEU A 191 1.84 11.04 -8.41
CA LEU A 191 1.92 11.07 -9.87
C LEU A 191 0.70 10.36 -10.43
N ASN A 192 0.15 10.91 -11.52
CA ASN A 192 -0.88 10.28 -12.33
C ASN A 192 -0.21 9.82 -13.64
N PRO A 193 0.39 8.62 -13.66
CA PRO A 193 1.13 8.15 -14.83
C PRO A 193 0.21 8.04 -16.04
N LYS A 194 0.77 8.38 -17.21
CA LYS A 194 0.08 8.27 -18.52
C LYS A 194 0.74 7.22 -19.43
N GLN A 195 1.77 6.54 -18.94
CA GLN A 195 2.50 5.53 -19.71
C GLN A 195 1.69 4.24 -19.76
N GLU A 196 1.65 3.59 -20.92
CA GLU A 196 0.80 2.41 -21.15
C GLU A 196 1.23 1.18 -20.34
N ASP A 197 2.51 1.11 -19.95
CA ASP A 197 3.08 0.03 -19.14
C ASP A 197 2.78 0.18 -17.64
N ILE A 198 2.26 1.35 -17.21
CA ILE A 198 1.80 1.55 -15.83
C ILE A 198 0.30 1.31 -15.77
N ASN A 199 -0.06 0.24 -15.06
CA ASN A 199 -1.42 -0.27 -15.00
C ASN A 199 -2.28 0.33 -13.86
N THR A 200 -1.73 1.23 -13.05
CA THR A 200 -2.43 1.94 -11.97
C THR A 200 -2.50 3.44 -12.26
N PRO A 201 -3.63 4.12 -12.00
CA PRO A 201 -3.77 5.53 -12.31
C PRO A 201 -3.07 6.46 -11.31
N LYS A 202 -2.50 5.92 -10.22
CA LYS A 202 -1.87 6.72 -9.16
C LYS A 202 -0.61 6.05 -8.61
N VAL A 203 0.48 6.80 -8.57
CA VAL A 203 1.76 6.37 -7.97
C VAL A 203 2.16 7.35 -6.88
N GLY A 204 2.53 6.82 -5.71
CA GLY A 204 3.13 7.59 -4.63
C GLY A 204 4.66 7.59 -4.71
N CYS A 205 5.29 8.73 -4.49
CA CYS A 205 6.74 8.81 -4.33
C CYS A 205 7.05 9.52 -3.00
N ILE A 206 7.90 8.91 -2.18
CA ILE A 206 8.33 9.45 -0.90
C ILE A 206 9.84 9.54 -0.93
N LEU A 207 10.37 10.76 -0.81
CA LEU A 207 11.78 10.99 -0.58
C LEU A 207 12.01 11.08 0.92
N VAL A 208 12.76 10.11 1.46
CA VAL A 208 13.08 10.05 2.89
C VAL A 208 14.48 10.61 3.12
N LYS A 209 14.57 11.69 3.91
CA LYS A 209 15.81 12.34 4.32
C LYS A 209 15.94 12.29 5.84
N HIS A 210 17.17 12.32 6.34
CA HIS A 210 17.42 12.50 7.76
C HIS A 210 17.06 13.95 8.15
N LYS A 211 16.39 14.14 9.29
CA LYS A 211 16.18 15.49 9.85
C LYS A 211 17.51 16.10 10.26
N LYS A 212 17.76 17.34 9.87
CA LYS A 212 18.92 18.08 10.38
C LYS A 212 18.74 18.44 11.84
#